data_AF-R6XMB3-F1
#
_entry.id   AF-R6XMB3-F1
#
_cell.length_a   1.000
_cell.length_b   1.000
_cell.length_c   1.000
_cell.angle_alpha   90.00
_cell.angle_beta   90.00
_cell.angle_gamma   90.00
#
_symmetry.space_group_name_H-M   'P 1'
#
loop_
_entity.id
_entity.type
_entity.pdbx_description
1 polymer ?
#
loop_
_entity_poly.entity_id
_entity_poly.type
_entity_poly.pdbx_seq_one_letter_code
_entity_poly.pdbx_strand_id
1 'polypeptide(L)'
;MSIIRGVEYNKLNDLLKDYDKRWRLFFSLLSSQDKELCEFIKTQDREKYNKIIEVPVTYNKPDEYLFKIAAIINSHSDLIYHDYRFKTIEEYGKKIIKFSPKIDVYLRDLLKNGLLLEYMKRQKMDIEKPAMYKKISEYMDIENKYANIGYFLCGFYFNGNKNIKYNSKIYKDYNHFVNSIITDENINEVADSFQKDCFIISWQISSNNDDLSIYERFLHVINMFDEKKRTYLKELKIEKNIG
;
A
#
# COMPACT_ATOMS: atom_id res chain seq x y z
N MET A 1 -29.99 -21.04 7.04
CA MET A 1 -30.29 -19.77 6.34
C MET A 1 -30.61 -18.75 7.40
N SER A 2 -29.92 -17.61 7.39
CA SER A 2 -30.15 -16.51 8.33
C SER A 2 -30.27 -15.21 7.56
N ILE A 3 -31.24 -14.37 7.94
CA ILE A 3 -31.39 -13.02 7.40
C ILE A 3 -30.68 -12.09 8.38
N ILE A 4 -29.61 -11.42 7.93
CA ILE A 4 -28.87 -10.45 8.73
C ILE A 4 -29.06 -9.10 8.04
N ARG A 5 -29.80 -8.19 8.69
CA ARG A 5 -30.12 -6.84 8.17
C ARG A 5 -30.65 -6.85 6.72
N GLY A 6 -31.58 -7.77 6.43
CA GLY A 6 -32.25 -7.86 5.13
C GLY A 6 -31.44 -8.54 4.03
N VAL A 7 -30.32 -9.17 4.35
CA VAL A 7 -29.55 -10.01 3.42
C VAL A 7 -29.56 -11.45 3.89
N GLU A 8 -29.86 -12.37 2.98
CA GLU A 8 -29.84 -13.80 3.23
C GLU A 8 -28.42 -14.37 3.10
N TYR A 9 -27.95 -15.02 4.17
CA TYR A 9 -26.71 -15.78 4.19
C TYR A 9 -27.00 -17.26 4.43
N ASN A 10 -26.44 -18.11 3.57
CA ASN A 10 -26.63 -19.56 3.65
C ASN A 10 -25.46 -20.26 4.32
N LYS A 11 -24.24 -19.78 4.08
CA LYS A 11 -22.99 -20.30 4.66
C LYS A 11 -22.13 -19.16 5.17
N LEU A 12 -21.25 -19.45 6.12
CA LEU A 12 -20.33 -18.45 6.69
C LEU A 12 -19.52 -17.68 5.62
N ASN A 13 -19.05 -18.37 4.59
CA ASN A 13 -18.28 -17.75 3.50
C ASN A 13 -19.10 -16.76 2.66
N ASP A 14 -20.43 -16.80 2.70
CA ASP A 14 -21.27 -15.83 2.00
C ASP A 14 -21.11 -14.43 2.58
N LEU A 15 -20.75 -14.31 3.87
CA LEU A 15 -20.46 -13.02 4.50
C LEU A 15 -19.34 -12.28 3.76
N LEU A 16 -18.35 -13.00 3.22
CA LEU A 16 -17.22 -12.41 2.50
C LEU A 16 -17.60 -11.82 1.14
N LYS A 17 -18.78 -12.14 0.59
CA LYS A 17 -19.24 -11.57 -0.69
C LYS A 17 -19.62 -10.09 -0.58
N ASP A 18 -20.04 -9.69 0.61
CA ASP A 18 -20.50 -8.32 0.88
C ASP A 18 -19.51 -7.55 1.76
N TYR A 19 -18.39 -8.18 2.16
CA TYR A 19 -17.39 -7.57 3.02
C TYR A 19 -16.76 -6.32 2.38
N ASP A 20 -16.47 -6.34 1.09
CA ASP A 20 -15.94 -5.19 0.33
C ASP A 20 -17.02 -4.13 0.07
N LYS A 21 -18.27 -4.53 -0.20
CA LYS A 21 -19.37 -3.62 -0.55
C LYS A 21 -20.04 -2.95 0.66
N ARG A 22 -20.00 -3.59 1.83
CA ARG A 22 -20.72 -3.18 3.04
C ARG A 22 -19.84 -3.26 4.28
N TRP A 23 -18.53 -3.04 4.12
CA TRP A 23 -17.54 -3.17 5.20
C TRP A 23 -17.94 -2.40 6.47
N ARG A 24 -18.50 -1.18 6.35
CA ARG A 24 -18.96 -0.37 7.49
C ARG A 24 -20.07 -1.03 8.29
N LEU A 25 -21.02 -1.66 7.60
CA LEU A 25 -22.11 -2.39 8.25
C LEU A 25 -21.55 -3.60 8.99
N PHE A 26 -20.68 -4.39 8.34
CA PHE A 26 -20.03 -5.53 8.98
C PHE A 26 -19.20 -5.12 10.19
N PHE A 27 -18.44 -4.03 10.09
CA PHE A 27 -17.70 -3.48 11.22
C PHE A 27 -18.65 -3.16 12.37
N SER A 28 -19.73 -2.43 12.11
CA SER A 28 -20.71 -2.08 13.13
C SER A 28 -21.29 -3.31 13.81
N LEU A 29 -21.72 -4.32 13.05
CA LEU A 29 -22.36 -5.52 13.59
C LEU A 29 -21.39 -6.38 14.41
N LEU A 30 -20.14 -6.54 13.94
CA LEU A 30 -19.12 -7.31 14.65
C LEU A 30 -18.63 -6.59 15.91
N SER A 31 -18.35 -5.29 15.80
CA SER A 31 -17.88 -4.47 16.94
C SER A 31 -18.93 -4.37 18.04
N SER A 32 -20.23 -4.36 17.69
CA SER A 32 -21.33 -4.34 18.65
C SER A 32 -21.74 -5.73 19.16
N GLN A 33 -21.09 -6.81 18.69
CA GLN A 33 -21.49 -8.20 18.96
C GLN A 33 -22.99 -8.43 18.68
N ASP A 34 -23.44 -8.06 17.48
CA ASP A 34 -24.83 -8.23 17.07
C ASP A 34 -25.26 -9.70 17.22
N LYS A 35 -26.39 -9.91 17.92
CA LYS A 35 -26.86 -11.24 18.33
C LYS A 35 -27.13 -12.15 17.13
N GLU A 36 -27.72 -11.62 16.05
CA GLU A 36 -28.08 -12.43 14.87
C GLU A 36 -26.81 -12.88 14.13
N LEU A 37 -25.86 -11.97 13.95
CA LEU A 37 -24.59 -12.27 13.30
C LEU A 37 -23.74 -13.23 14.14
N CYS A 38 -23.59 -12.98 15.44
CA CYS A 38 -22.79 -13.84 16.32
C CYS A 38 -23.36 -15.26 16.42
N GLU A 39 -24.69 -15.40 16.57
CA GLU A 39 -25.31 -16.72 16.64
C GLU A 39 -25.23 -17.46 15.30
N PHE A 40 -25.36 -16.75 14.17
CA PHE A 40 -25.13 -17.33 12.85
C PHE A 40 -23.71 -17.88 12.71
N ILE A 41 -22.68 -17.07 13.02
CA ILE A 41 -21.28 -17.49 12.91
C ILE A 41 -21.02 -18.71 13.81
N LYS A 42 -21.48 -18.64 15.08
CA LYS A 42 -21.30 -19.72 16.06
C LYS A 42 -21.98 -21.02 15.66
N THR A 43 -23.16 -20.95 15.06
CA THR A 43 -23.90 -22.11 14.55
C THR A 43 -23.23 -22.73 13.34
N GLN A 44 -22.64 -21.91 12.47
CA GLN A 44 -21.92 -22.39 11.28
C GLN A 44 -20.55 -22.97 11.61
N ASP A 45 -19.79 -22.32 12.49
CA ASP A 45 -18.44 -22.72 12.89
C ASP A 45 -18.05 -22.11 14.25
N ARG A 46 -18.15 -22.93 15.29
CA ARG A 46 -17.86 -22.51 16.68
C ARG A 46 -16.40 -22.15 16.90
N GLU A 47 -15.47 -22.80 16.20
CA GLU A 47 -14.03 -22.52 16.37
C GLU A 47 -13.68 -21.15 15.79
N LYS A 48 -14.20 -20.84 14.59
CA LYS A 48 -14.04 -19.51 13.99
C LYS A 48 -14.71 -18.43 14.80
N TYR A 49 -15.90 -18.71 15.35
CA TYR A 49 -16.56 -17.78 16.27
C TYR A 49 -15.65 -17.42 17.47
N ASN A 50 -15.09 -18.43 18.14
CA ASN A 50 -14.19 -18.21 19.28
C ASN A 50 -12.97 -17.36 18.88
N LYS A 51 -12.36 -17.65 17.72
CA LYS A 51 -11.25 -16.85 17.19
C LYS A 51 -11.66 -15.41 16.90
N ILE A 52 -12.87 -15.16 16.37
CA ILE A 52 -13.36 -13.82 16.04
C ILE A 52 -13.56 -12.96 17.29
N ILE A 53 -14.14 -13.52 18.36
CA ILE A 53 -14.37 -12.78 19.61
C ILE A 53 -13.08 -12.45 20.37
N GLU A 54 -12.01 -13.21 20.12
CA GLU A 54 -10.67 -12.95 20.67
C GLU A 54 -9.94 -11.82 19.93
N VAL A 55 -10.38 -11.43 18.72
CA VAL A 55 -9.77 -10.31 18.00
C VAL A 55 -10.17 -8.99 18.68
N PRO A 56 -9.21 -8.21 19.18
CA PRO A 56 -9.52 -6.93 19.82
C PRO A 56 -10.09 -5.95 18.79
N VAL A 57 -11.19 -5.29 19.14
CA VAL A 57 -11.81 -4.27 18.28
C VAL A 57 -10.94 -3.02 18.24
N THR A 58 -10.40 -2.69 17.06
CA THR A 58 -9.59 -1.49 16.84
C THR A 58 -10.41 -0.40 16.16
N TYR A 59 -11.11 0.43 16.94
CA TYR A 59 -12.00 1.49 16.43
C TYR A 59 -11.28 2.55 15.58
N ASN A 60 -9.99 2.79 15.82
CA ASN A 60 -9.16 3.69 15.03
C ASN A 60 -8.65 3.08 13.72
N LYS A 61 -8.80 1.75 13.54
CA LYS A 61 -8.38 0.99 12.36
C LYS A 61 -9.42 -0.10 12.03
N PRO A 62 -10.63 0.29 11.63
CA PRO A 62 -11.71 -0.66 11.35
C PRO A 62 -11.34 -1.63 10.22
N ASP A 63 -10.61 -1.16 9.21
CA ASP A 63 -10.20 -1.97 8.06
C ASP A 63 -9.22 -3.08 8.45
N GLU A 64 -8.29 -2.80 9.38
CA GLU A 64 -7.34 -3.81 9.90
C GLU A 64 -8.07 -4.89 10.70
N TYR A 65 -9.04 -4.49 11.53
CA TYR A 65 -9.90 -5.41 12.28
C TYR A 65 -10.70 -6.32 11.33
N LEU A 66 -11.35 -5.73 10.33
CA LEU A 66 -12.11 -6.46 9.34
C LEU A 66 -11.24 -7.43 8.52
N PHE A 67 -10.03 -7.01 8.15
CA PHE A 67 -9.06 -7.85 7.45
C PHE A 67 -8.73 -9.13 8.25
N LYS A 68 -8.47 -8.98 9.55
CA LYS A 68 -8.18 -10.12 10.44
C LYS A 68 -9.38 -11.06 10.57
N ILE A 69 -10.59 -10.52 10.70
CA ILE A 69 -11.81 -11.33 10.76
C ILE A 69 -12.07 -12.07 9.46
N ALA A 70 -11.91 -11.41 8.30
CA ALA A 70 -12.07 -12.03 7.00
C ALA A 70 -11.14 -13.24 6.84
N ALA A 71 -9.89 -13.11 7.33
CA ALA A 71 -8.92 -14.20 7.33
C ALA A 71 -9.31 -15.38 8.24
N ILE A 72 -10.01 -15.15 9.35
CA ILE A 72 -10.53 -16.21 10.22
C ILE A 72 -11.72 -16.92 9.53
N ILE A 73 -12.63 -16.15 8.92
CA ILE A 73 -13.79 -16.68 8.21
C ILE A 73 -13.35 -17.58 7.06
N ASN A 74 -12.41 -17.12 6.24
CA ASN A 74 -11.82 -17.92 5.16
C ASN A 74 -10.35 -17.56 4.97
N SER A 75 -9.46 -18.46 5.39
CA SER A 75 -8.01 -18.30 5.26
C SER A 75 -7.50 -18.28 3.82
N HIS A 76 -8.28 -18.85 2.88
CA HIS A 76 -7.95 -18.92 1.44
C HIS A 76 -8.78 -17.94 0.61
N SER A 77 -9.31 -16.89 1.24
CA SER A 77 -10.02 -15.84 0.52
C SER A 77 -9.08 -15.01 -0.34
N ASP A 78 -9.67 -14.31 -1.32
CA ASP A 78 -9.00 -13.23 -2.05
C ASP A 78 -8.43 -12.18 -1.07
N LEU A 79 -7.44 -11.40 -1.51
CA LEU A 79 -6.95 -10.27 -0.73
C LEU A 79 -8.02 -9.16 -0.75
N ILE A 80 -8.75 -9.02 0.36
CA ILE A 80 -9.83 -8.04 0.53
C ILE A 80 -9.40 -6.98 1.55
N TYR A 81 -9.49 -5.71 1.17
CA TYR A 81 -9.19 -4.58 2.07
C TYR A 81 -9.93 -3.32 1.62
N HIS A 82 -10.76 -2.75 2.49
CA HIS A 82 -11.69 -1.66 2.14
C HIS A 82 -12.55 -2.05 0.91
N ASP A 83 -12.52 -1.26 -0.16
CA ASP A 83 -13.28 -1.50 -1.40
C ASP A 83 -12.46 -2.28 -2.44
N TYR A 84 -11.31 -2.83 -2.03
CA TYR A 84 -10.43 -3.59 -2.88
C TYR A 84 -10.60 -5.09 -2.67
N ARG A 85 -10.61 -5.81 -3.80
CA ARG A 85 -10.57 -7.27 -3.85
C ARG A 85 -9.63 -7.69 -4.96
N PHE A 86 -8.57 -8.40 -4.60
CA PHE A 86 -7.56 -8.91 -5.52
C PHE A 86 -7.53 -10.43 -5.48
N LYS A 87 -7.69 -11.07 -6.63
CA LYS A 87 -7.58 -12.52 -6.77
C LYS A 87 -6.13 -12.99 -6.72
N THR A 88 -5.21 -12.12 -7.13
CA THR A 88 -3.77 -12.40 -7.07
C THR A 88 -2.99 -11.17 -6.59
N ILE A 89 -1.79 -11.38 -6.06
CA ILE A 89 -0.89 -10.31 -5.60
C ILE A 89 -0.42 -9.42 -6.76
N GLU A 90 -0.35 -9.96 -7.98
CA GLU A 90 -0.02 -9.21 -9.18
C GLU A 90 -1.10 -8.18 -9.54
N GLU A 91 -2.38 -8.48 -9.27
CA GLU A 91 -3.47 -7.50 -9.43
C GLU A 91 -3.31 -6.32 -8.47
N TYR A 92 -2.88 -6.57 -7.23
CA TYR A 92 -2.54 -5.53 -6.25
C TYR A 92 -1.43 -4.60 -6.77
N GLY A 93 -0.32 -5.17 -7.26
CA GLY A 93 0.78 -4.37 -7.82
C GLY A 93 0.39 -3.55 -9.04
N LYS A 94 -0.35 -4.14 -9.98
CA LYS A 94 -0.90 -3.41 -11.15
C LYS A 94 -1.79 -2.25 -10.72
N LYS A 95 -2.54 -2.41 -9.64
CA LYS A 95 -3.40 -1.36 -9.10
C LYS A 95 -2.60 -0.18 -8.55
N ILE A 96 -1.48 -0.44 -7.87
CA ILE A 96 -0.54 0.61 -7.42
C ILE A 96 -0.09 1.45 -8.62
N ILE A 97 0.46 0.80 -9.65
CA ILE A 97 0.97 1.49 -10.84
C ILE A 97 -0.12 2.24 -11.60
N LYS A 98 -1.35 1.74 -11.59
CA LYS A 98 -2.50 2.42 -12.22
C LYS A 98 -2.83 3.76 -11.56
N PHE A 99 -2.63 3.91 -10.25
CA PHE A 99 -2.87 5.16 -9.54
C PHE A 99 -1.68 6.11 -9.54
N SER A 100 -0.50 5.62 -9.92
CA SER A 100 0.72 6.41 -9.99
C SER A 100 0.57 7.67 -10.86
N PRO A 101 1.23 8.78 -10.47
CA PRO A 101 2.15 8.91 -9.32
C PRO A 101 1.43 9.13 -7.98
N LYS A 102 0.09 9.11 -7.93
CA LYS A 102 -0.65 9.30 -6.68
C LYS A 102 -0.57 8.05 -5.79
N ILE A 103 -0.58 8.28 -4.48
CA ILE A 103 -0.60 7.23 -3.47
C ILE A 103 -2.05 6.95 -3.08
N ASP A 104 -2.46 5.70 -3.21
CA ASP A 104 -3.70 5.22 -2.59
C ASP A 104 -3.38 4.76 -1.15
N VAL A 105 -4.01 5.40 -0.17
CA VAL A 105 -3.74 5.15 1.25
C VAL A 105 -4.06 3.73 1.67
N TYR A 106 -5.12 3.13 1.13
CA TYR A 106 -5.53 1.77 1.49
C TYR A 106 -4.61 0.72 0.87
N LEU A 107 -4.17 0.94 -0.38
CA LEU A 107 -3.17 0.06 -0.99
C LEU A 107 -1.82 0.17 -0.28
N ARG A 108 -1.45 1.36 0.19
CA ARG A 108 -0.22 1.55 0.96
C ARG A 108 -0.30 0.87 2.33
N ASP A 109 -1.43 0.98 3.01
CA ASP A 109 -1.65 0.42 4.33
C ASP A 109 -1.53 -1.12 4.34
N LEU A 110 -1.90 -1.79 3.24
CA LEU A 110 -1.66 -3.22 3.07
C LEU A 110 -0.18 -3.59 3.23
N LEU A 111 0.75 -2.81 2.65
CA LEU A 111 2.18 -3.03 2.80
C LEU A 111 2.68 -2.52 4.15
N LYS A 112 2.42 -1.25 4.45
CA LYS A 112 2.94 -0.53 5.62
C LYS A 112 2.59 -1.22 6.94
N ASN A 113 1.36 -1.74 7.06
CA ASN A 113 0.89 -2.40 8.28
C ASN A 113 1.18 -3.92 8.29
N GLY A 114 1.94 -4.45 7.33
CA GLY A 114 2.30 -5.87 7.25
C GLY A 114 1.17 -6.81 6.83
N LEU A 115 -0.01 -6.28 6.48
CA LEU A 115 -1.19 -7.07 6.12
C LEU A 115 -0.97 -7.91 4.87
N LEU A 116 -0.21 -7.38 3.90
CA LEU A 116 0.17 -8.11 2.68
C LEU A 116 1.03 -9.34 3.02
N LEU A 117 1.99 -9.22 3.94
CA LEU A 117 2.83 -10.34 4.37
C LEU A 117 2.02 -11.38 5.16
N GLU A 118 1.09 -10.93 6.01
CA GLU A 118 0.15 -11.84 6.69
C GLU A 118 -0.68 -12.63 5.67
N TYR A 119 -1.21 -11.95 4.64
CA TYR A 119 -1.93 -12.61 3.55
C TYR A 119 -1.05 -13.63 2.82
N MET A 120 0.18 -13.25 2.45
CA MET A 120 1.11 -14.14 1.75
C MET A 120 1.43 -15.40 2.57
N LYS A 121 1.66 -15.27 3.88
CA LYS A 121 1.85 -16.41 4.81
C LYS A 121 0.63 -17.33 4.85
N ARG A 122 -0.58 -16.77 4.91
CA ARG A 122 -1.82 -17.58 4.87
C ARG A 122 -1.96 -18.36 3.57
N GLN A 123 -1.49 -17.80 2.46
CA GLN A 123 -1.42 -18.48 1.16
C GLN A 123 -0.17 -19.35 0.99
N LYS A 124 0.61 -19.60 2.07
CA LYS A 124 1.86 -20.38 2.07
C LYS A 124 2.95 -19.87 1.11
N MET A 125 2.89 -18.60 0.70
CA MET A 125 3.84 -18.01 -0.24
C MET A 125 5.22 -17.80 0.38
N ASP A 126 5.33 -17.76 1.71
CA ASP A 126 6.60 -17.77 2.43
C ASP A 126 7.37 -19.10 2.24
N ILE A 127 6.65 -20.20 2.02
CA ILE A 127 7.22 -21.53 1.76
C ILE A 127 7.36 -21.76 0.24
N GLU A 128 6.32 -21.46 -0.53
CA GLU A 128 6.27 -21.76 -1.98
C GLU A 128 7.05 -20.74 -2.83
N LYS A 129 7.14 -19.49 -2.37
CA LYS A 129 7.81 -18.37 -3.07
C LYS A 129 8.68 -17.55 -2.08
N PRO A 130 9.66 -18.18 -1.41
CA PRO A 130 10.40 -17.55 -0.31
C PRO A 130 11.16 -16.28 -0.73
N ALA A 131 11.72 -16.27 -1.95
CA ALA A 131 12.41 -15.10 -2.49
C ALA A 131 11.48 -13.89 -2.66
N MET A 132 10.25 -14.13 -3.13
CA MET A 132 9.23 -13.10 -3.27
C MET A 132 8.78 -12.60 -1.89
N TYR A 133 8.48 -13.51 -0.96
CA TYR A 133 8.10 -13.13 0.41
C TYR A 133 9.18 -12.27 1.08
N LYS A 134 10.45 -12.68 0.98
CA LYS A 134 11.59 -11.90 1.49
C LYS A 134 11.64 -10.52 0.85
N LYS A 135 11.47 -10.42 -0.47
CA LYS A 135 11.49 -9.15 -1.19
C LYS A 135 10.40 -8.19 -0.73
N ILE A 136 9.18 -8.68 -0.54
CA ILE A 136 8.07 -7.85 -0.02
C ILE A 136 8.33 -7.42 1.43
N SER A 137 8.97 -8.27 2.23
CA SER A 137 9.40 -7.90 3.58
C SER A 137 10.42 -6.75 3.55
N GLU A 138 11.41 -6.83 2.67
CA GLU A 138 12.39 -5.74 2.46
C GLU A 138 11.70 -4.44 2.03
N TYR A 139 10.72 -4.51 1.11
CA TYR A 139 9.95 -3.33 0.71
C TYR A 139 9.08 -2.75 1.83
N MET A 140 8.56 -3.57 2.75
CA MET A 140 7.89 -3.08 3.95
C MET A 140 8.86 -2.33 4.88
N ASP A 141 10.07 -2.86 5.09
CA ASP A 141 11.10 -2.20 5.89
C ASP A 141 11.51 -0.85 5.26
N ILE A 142 11.65 -0.83 3.92
CA ILE A 142 11.89 0.40 3.15
C ILE A 142 10.73 1.38 3.30
N GLU A 143 9.47 0.95 3.23
CA GLU A 143 8.29 1.83 3.43
C GLU A 143 8.28 2.46 4.82
N ASN A 144 8.67 1.70 5.85
CA ASN A 144 8.73 2.18 7.22
C ASN A 144 9.87 3.20 7.43
N LYS A 145 10.99 3.05 6.71
CA LYS A 145 12.14 3.98 6.77
C LYS A 145 11.97 5.19 5.86
N TYR A 146 11.40 4.96 4.67
CA TYR A 146 11.30 5.90 3.55
C TYR A 146 9.89 5.84 2.98
N ALA A 147 9.00 6.66 3.53
CA ALA A 147 7.59 6.65 3.22
C ALA A 147 7.32 6.73 1.70
N ASN A 148 6.39 5.90 1.24
CA ASN A 148 5.94 5.72 -0.13
C ASN A 148 6.97 5.08 -1.10
N ILE A 149 8.25 4.97 -0.74
CA ILE A 149 9.26 4.34 -1.61
C ILE A 149 8.97 2.84 -1.72
N GLY A 150 8.82 2.17 -0.57
CA GLY A 150 8.53 0.74 -0.50
C GLY A 150 7.20 0.38 -1.17
N TYR A 151 6.19 1.24 -1.01
CA TYR A 151 4.91 1.13 -1.71
C TYR A 151 5.05 1.06 -3.23
N PHE A 152 5.77 1.99 -3.85
CA PHE A 152 5.95 1.99 -5.30
C PHE A 152 6.87 0.87 -5.78
N LEU A 153 7.92 0.52 -5.01
CA LEU A 153 8.77 -0.63 -5.32
C LEU A 153 7.96 -1.94 -5.38
N CYS A 154 7.05 -2.12 -4.41
CA CYS A 154 6.10 -3.23 -4.41
C CYS A 154 5.22 -3.24 -5.68
N GLY A 155 4.73 -2.06 -6.08
CA GLY A 155 4.00 -1.89 -7.35
C GLY A 155 4.80 -2.31 -8.58
N PHE A 156 6.05 -1.84 -8.70
CA PHE A 156 6.91 -2.15 -9.86
C PHE A 156 7.27 -3.63 -9.93
N TYR A 157 7.59 -4.24 -8.79
CA TYR A 157 7.94 -5.65 -8.69
C TYR A 157 6.82 -6.56 -9.21
N PHE A 158 5.57 -6.28 -8.83
CA PHE A 158 4.40 -7.08 -9.23
C PHE A 158 3.80 -6.71 -10.59
N ASN A 159 4.01 -5.47 -11.07
CA ASN A 159 3.45 -5.05 -12.36
C ASN A 159 4.08 -5.83 -13.53
N GLY A 160 5.38 -6.16 -13.46
CA GLY A 160 6.12 -6.92 -14.49
C GLY A 160 6.24 -6.25 -15.87
N ASN A 161 5.38 -5.27 -16.17
CA ASN A 161 5.40 -4.43 -17.34
C ASN A 161 6.39 -3.29 -17.19
N LYS A 162 7.25 -3.11 -18.20
CA LYS A 162 8.23 -2.01 -18.25
C LYS A 162 7.59 -0.66 -18.59
N ASN A 163 6.43 -0.68 -19.26
CA ASN A 163 5.75 0.53 -19.69
C ASN A 163 5.06 1.22 -18.52
N ILE A 164 5.36 2.50 -18.31
CA ILE A 164 4.82 3.32 -17.24
C ILE A 164 4.17 4.58 -17.81
N LYS A 165 3.00 4.91 -17.27
CA LYS A 165 2.29 6.15 -17.60
C LYS A 165 2.66 7.24 -16.59
N TYR A 166 3.15 8.37 -17.07
CA TYR A 166 3.44 9.55 -16.26
C TYR A 166 3.02 10.82 -17.02
N ASN A 167 2.28 11.72 -16.37
CA ASN A 167 1.70 12.93 -17.00
C ASN A 167 1.05 12.66 -18.37
N SER A 168 0.18 11.65 -18.42
CA SER A 168 -0.55 11.22 -19.63
C SER A 168 0.30 10.67 -20.79
N LYS A 169 1.63 10.65 -20.67
CA LYS A 169 2.56 10.02 -21.62
C LYS A 169 2.93 8.61 -21.15
N ILE A 170 3.19 7.71 -22.10
CA ILE A 170 3.64 6.34 -21.82
C ILE A 170 5.13 6.24 -22.15
N TYR A 171 5.90 5.74 -21.21
CA TYR A 171 7.33 5.58 -21.31
C TYR A 171 7.69 4.08 -21.24
N LYS A 172 8.58 3.63 -22.12
CA LYS A 172 8.96 2.21 -22.23
C LYS A 172 9.84 1.73 -21.10
N ASP A 173 10.69 2.64 -20.60
CA ASP A 173 11.63 2.42 -19.52
C ASP A 173 12.05 3.79 -18.94
N TYR A 174 12.85 3.75 -17.87
CA TYR A 174 13.32 4.95 -17.19
C TYR A 174 14.23 5.81 -18.08
N ASN A 175 15.04 5.22 -18.97
CA ASN A 175 15.93 5.97 -19.86
C ASN A 175 15.14 6.75 -20.91
N HIS A 176 14.10 6.14 -21.49
CA HIS A 176 13.18 6.81 -22.39
C HIS A 176 12.46 7.97 -21.71
N PHE A 177 12.09 7.80 -20.43
CA PHE A 177 11.53 8.87 -19.62
C PHE A 177 12.51 10.03 -19.39
N VAL A 178 13.73 9.74 -18.93
CA VAL A 178 14.77 10.77 -18.70
C VAL A 178 15.10 11.54 -19.99
N ASN A 179 15.29 10.83 -21.10
CA ASN A 179 15.58 11.46 -22.39
C ASN A 179 14.45 12.42 -22.81
N SER A 180 13.18 12.01 -22.60
CA SER A 180 12.05 12.86 -22.94
C SER A 180 11.95 14.14 -22.09
N ILE A 181 12.35 14.07 -20.81
CA ILE A 181 12.34 15.22 -19.89
C ILE A 181 13.49 16.17 -20.19
N ILE A 182 14.70 15.64 -20.43
CA ILE A 182 15.88 16.47 -20.73
C ILE A 182 15.69 17.26 -22.03
N THR A 183 14.96 16.69 -22.99
CA THR A 183 14.62 17.37 -24.24
C THR A 183 13.42 18.33 -24.14
N ASP A 184 12.74 18.37 -23.00
CA ASP A 184 11.59 19.26 -22.77
C ASP A 184 12.10 20.65 -22.36
N GLU A 185 11.56 21.72 -22.97
CA GLU A 185 12.03 23.10 -22.76
C GLU A 185 11.75 23.61 -21.34
N ASN A 186 10.90 22.90 -20.58
CA ASN A 186 10.43 23.31 -19.25
C ASN A 186 11.07 22.52 -18.09
N ILE A 187 12.36 22.18 -18.21
CA ILE A 187 13.10 21.36 -17.25
C ILE A 187 13.03 21.88 -15.80
N ASN A 188 12.93 23.19 -15.61
CA ASN A 188 12.83 23.81 -14.29
C ASN A 188 11.49 23.52 -13.59
N GLU A 189 10.37 23.52 -14.33
CA GLU A 189 9.06 23.16 -13.79
C GLU A 189 8.98 21.67 -13.43
N VAL A 190 9.69 20.83 -14.20
CA VAL A 190 9.76 19.40 -13.98
C VAL A 190 10.70 19.05 -12.82
N ALA A 191 11.80 19.79 -12.63
CA ALA A 191 12.81 19.52 -11.61
C ALA A 191 12.25 19.59 -10.17
N ASP A 192 11.45 20.61 -9.86
CA ASP A 192 10.84 20.78 -8.54
C ASP A 192 9.84 19.65 -8.22
N SER A 193 9.12 19.17 -9.24
CA SER A 193 8.19 18.04 -9.12
C SER A 193 8.95 16.72 -8.95
N PHE A 194 10.04 16.52 -9.71
CA PHE A 194 10.87 15.32 -9.69
C PHE A 194 11.53 15.09 -8.32
N GLN A 195 11.95 16.17 -7.65
CA GLN A 195 12.64 16.12 -6.37
C GLN A 195 11.79 15.55 -5.22
N LYS A 196 10.46 15.51 -5.36
CA LYS A 196 9.57 15.01 -4.31
C LYS A 196 8.79 13.77 -4.74
N ASP A 197 9.04 13.30 -5.96
CA ASP A 197 8.25 12.25 -6.57
C ASP A 197 8.80 10.87 -6.22
N CYS A 198 8.33 10.33 -5.09
CA CYS A 198 8.66 8.96 -4.66
C CYS A 198 8.38 7.93 -5.76
N PHE A 199 7.43 8.16 -6.68
CA PHE A 199 7.16 7.24 -7.77
C PHE A 199 8.33 7.15 -8.75
N ILE A 200 8.85 8.31 -9.17
CA ILE A 200 9.98 8.37 -10.10
C ILE A 200 11.24 7.78 -9.46
N ILE A 201 11.50 8.13 -8.20
CA ILE A 201 12.68 7.62 -7.49
C ILE A 201 12.58 6.10 -7.32
N SER A 202 11.42 5.57 -6.92
CA SER A 202 11.20 4.13 -6.85
C SER A 202 11.33 3.45 -8.22
N TRP A 203 10.94 4.13 -9.31
CA TRP A 203 11.12 3.59 -10.65
C TRP A 203 12.59 3.51 -11.02
N GLN A 204 13.37 4.54 -10.69
CA GLN A 204 14.83 4.52 -10.90
C GLN A 204 15.48 3.40 -10.10
N ILE A 205 15.14 3.24 -8.82
CA ILE A 205 15.63 2.17 -7.94
C ILE A 205 15.30 0.80 -8.55
N SER A 206 14.03 0.57 -8.89
CA SER A 206 13.58 -0.69 -9.50
C SER A 206 14.28 -0.99 -10.83
N SER A 207 14.56 0.04 -11.64
CA SER A 207 15.30 -0.09 -12.91
C SER A 207 16.79 -0.38 -12.73
N ASN A 208 17.34 -0.14 -11.53
CA ASN A 208 18.76 -0.31 -11.19
C ASN A 208 18.93 -1.42 -10.14
N ASN A 209 18.25 -2.56 -10.31
CA ASN A 209 18.36 -3.73 -9.45
C ASN A 209 18.07 -3.45 -7.96
N ASP A 210 17.11 -2.57 -7.69
CA ASP A 210 16.75 -2.12 -6.35
C ASP A 210 17.90 -1.45 -5.56
N ASP A 211 18.80 -0.74 -6.25
CA ASP A 211 19.87 0.04 -5.63
C ASP A 211 19.33 1.22 -4.81
N LEU A 212 19.14 1.01 -3.50
CA LEU A 212 18.69 2.04 -2.56
C LEU A 212 19.66 3.22 -2.41
N SER A 213 20.93 3.07 -2.79
CA SER A 213 21.89 4.18 -2.70
C SER A 213 21.49 5.36 -3.61
N ILE A 214 20.63 5.12 -4.61
CA ILE A 214 20.00 6.17 -5.43
C ILE A 214 19.21 7.13 -4.54
N TYR A 215 18.36 6.61 -3.66
CA TYR A 215 17.55 7.44 -2.75
C TYR A 215 18.42 8.12 -1.69
N GLU A 216 19.43 7.43 -1.17
CA GLU A 216 20.35 8.00 -0.18
C GLU A 216 21.17 9.17 -0.75
N ARG A 217 21.69 9.01 -1.98
CA ARG A 217 22.35 10.11 -2.72
C ARG A 217 21.40 11.28 -2.93
N PHE A 218 20.16 10.98 -3.31
CA PHE A 218 19.15 12.02 -3.52
C PHE A 218 18.88 12.82 -2.24
N LEU A 219 18.64 12.15 -1.11
CA LEU A 219 18.47 12.81 0.19
C LEU A 219 19.69 13.62 0.61
N HIS A 220 20.90 13.10 0.38
CA HIS A 220 22.14 13.81 0.68
C HIS A 220 22.22 15.15 -0.07
N VAL A 221 21.93 15.14 -1.37
CA VAL A 221 21.92 16.35 -2.21
C VAL A 221 20.89 17.36 -1.74
N ILE A 222 19.66 16.92 -1.43
CA ILE A 222 18.62 17.82 -0.90
C ILE A 222 19.05 18.46 0.44
N ASN A 223 19.62 17.67 1.34
CA ASN A 223 20.12 18.19 2.63
C ASN A 223 21.22 19.24 2.42
N MET A 224 22.15 19.02 1.49
CA MET A 224 23.18 20.02 1.16
C MET A 224 22.59 21.33 0.64
N PHE A 225 21.55 21.26 -0.23
CA PHE A 225 20.87 22.45 -0.71
C PHE A 225 20.14 23.20 0.40
N ASP A 226 19.44 22.47 1.28
CA ASP A 226 18.76 23.06 2.42
C ASP A 226 19.73 23.72 3.41
N GLU A 227 20.88 23.11 3.67
CA GLU A 227 21.94 23.71 4.50
C GLU A 227 22.47 25.01 3.88
N LYS A 228 22.83 25.00 2.59
CA LYS A 228 23.28 26.20 1.88
C LYS A 228 22.22 27.29 1.89
N LYS A 229 20.95 26.95 1.65
CA LYS A 229 19.82 27.89 1.71
C LYS A 229 19.66 28.50 3.10
N ARG A 230 19.79 27.70 4.16
CA ARG A 230 19.77 28.21 5.56
C ARG A 230 20.91 29.16 5.84
N THR A 231 22.13 28.85 5.39
CA THR A 231 23.30 29.71 5.55
C THR A 231 23.09 31.05 4.84
N TYR A 232 22.69 31.02 3.58
CA TYR A 232 22.40 32.22 2.80
C TYR A 232 21.32 33.11 3.43
N LEU A 233 20.23 32.52 3.92
CA LEU A 233 19.17 33.26 4.61
C LEU A 233 19.62 33.88 5.95
N LYS A 234 20.60 33.27 6.64
CA LYS A 234 21.21 33.87 7.84
C LYS A 234 22.07 35.07 7.45
N GLU A 235 22.89 34.95 6.42
CA GLU A 235 23.74 36.03 5.92
C GLU A 235 22.91 37.24 5.48
N LEU A 236 21.83 37.04 4.71
CA LEU A 236 20.92 38.11 4.32
C LEU A 236 20.23 38.81 5.51
N LYS A 237 19.92 38.08 6.59
CA LYS A 237 19.35 38.67 7.81
C LYS A 237 20.38 39.49 8.59
N ILE A 238 21.64 39.09 8.55
CA ILE A 238 22.75 39.83 9.16
C ILE A 238 22.95 41.16 8.41
N GLU A 239 22.95 41.15 7.07
CA GLU A 239 23.07 42.36 6.26
C GLU A 239 21.93 43.37 6.51
N LYS A 240 20.69 42.90 6.70
CA LYS A 240 19.54 43.77 7.01
C LYS A 240 19.56 44.40 8.40
N ASN A 241 20.36 43.89 9.34
CA ASN A 241 20.48 44.42 10.69
C ASN A 241 21.68 45.38 10.86
N ILE A 242 22.51 45.54 9.83
CA ILE A 242 23.71 46.40 9.82
C ILE A 242 23.47 47.69 8.99
N GLY A 243 22.28 47.84 8.39
CA GLY A 243 21.85 49.02 7.62
C GLY A 243 21.00 49.99 8.42
#